data_AF-A0A3M1Z5I4-F1
#
_entry.id   AF-A0A3M1Z5I4-F1
#
_cell.length_a   1.000
_cell.length_b   1.000
_cell.length_c   1.000
_cell.angle_alpha   90.00
_cell.angle_beta   90.00
_cell.angle_gamma   90.00
#
_symmetry.space_group_name_H-M   'P 1'
#
loop_
_entity.id
_entity.type
_entity.pdbx_description
1 polymer ?
#
loop_
_entity_poly.entity_id
_entity_poly.type
_entity_poly.pdbx_seq_one_letter_code
_entity_poly.pdbx_strand_id
1 'polypeptide(L)'
;MALGRGRGEVLRHGSAHLGRALGRGDVAMAAKGLELPAYDPRGCQGQGLAYATSNRGGCHLRAYMVAPEILATPKLVDRFAWSGKAGLVIVQQNLNAAVDSLVLCRFTGFALSEGYYARLLRAATGLDVDGQGLLTIGERIYTLERLVNLERGFGREADTLPRRLLEEPVAEGPSAGHTVRLGPMLDEYYRFRGWDARGRPTPGKLSQLGLDAGEAPDV
;
A
#
# COMPACT_ATOMS: atom_id res chain seq x y z
N MET A 1 -10.46 12.09 -24.18
CA MET A 1 -10.86 11.81 -22.78
C MET A 1 -11.22 13.11 -22.06
N ALA A 2 -10.29 14.08 -21.95
CA ALA A 2 -10.52 15.34 -21.24
C ALA A 2 -11.81 16.08 -21.64
N LEU A 3 -12.11 16.15 -22.94
CA LEU A 3 -13.32 16.83 -23.45
C LEU A 3 -14.57 15.92 -23.56
N GLY A 4 -14.48 14.63 -23.22
CA GLY A 4 -15.62 13.70 -23.31
C GLY A 4 -16.18 13.47 -24.73
N ARG A 5 -15.39 13.69 -25.79
CA ARG A 5 -15.88 13.56 -27.18
C ARG A 5 -15.51 12.22 -27.82
N GLY A 6 -16.42 11.67 -28.61
CA GLY A 6 -16.24 10.39 -29.32
C GLY A 6 -15.90 9.25 -28.35
N ARG A 7 -14.86 8.47 -28.67
CA ARG A 7 -14.33 7.43 -27.75
C ARG A 7 -13.89 7.99 -26.39
N GLY A 8 -13.60 9.29 -26.32
CA GLY A 8 -13.21 9.98 -25.10
C GLY A 8 -14.29 10.00 -24.01
N GLU A 9 -15.57 9.85 -24.37
CA GLU A 9 -16.68 9.82 -23.41
C GLU A 9 -16.61 8.59 -22.49
N VAL A 10 -16.30 7.43 -23.05
CA VAL A 10 -16.16 6.18 -22.30
C VAL A 10 -14.79 6.10 -21.61
N LEU A 11 -13.73 6.53 -22.30
CA LEU A 11 -12.36 6.41 -21.78
C LEU A 11 -12.08 7.26 -20.54
N ARG A 12 -12.84 8.34 -20.30
CA ARG A 12 -12.63 9.23 -19.14
C ARG A 12 -12.95 8.58 -17.78
N HIS A 13 -13.67 7.46 -17.79
CA HIS A 13 -14.09 6.76 -16.56
C HIS A 13 -13.05 5.76 -16.02
N GLY A 14 -11.90 5.63 -16.67
CA GLY A 14 -10.81 4.74 -16.23
C GLY A 14 -10.93 3.30 -16.74
N SER A 15 -9.84 2.54 -16.63
CA SER A 15 -9.69 1.22 -17.22
C SER A 15 -10.62 0.19 -16.59
N ALA A 16 -10.82 0.27 -15.26
CA ALA A 16 -11.68 -0.66 -14.54
C ALA A 16 -13.16 -0.49 -14.92
N HIS A 17 -13.61 0.75 -15.12
CA HIS A 17 -14.96 1.03 -15.60
C HIS A 17 -15.13 0.53 -17.03
N LEU A 18 -14.18 0.89 -17.92
CA LEU A 18 -14.20 0.46 -19.32
C LEU A 18 -14.24 -1.05 -19.46
N GLY A 19 -13.38 -1.77 -18.73
CA GLY A 19 -13.33 -3.23 -18.74
C GLY A 19 -14.67 -3.84 -18.37
N ARG A 20 -15.32 -3.36 -17.29
CA ARG A 20 -16.65 -3.82 -16.90
C ARG A 20 -17.72 -3.51 -17.96
N ALA A 21 -17.72 -2.29 -18.52
CA ALA A 21 -18.69 -1.89 -19.54
C ALA A 21 -18.61 -2.74 -20.81
N LEU A 22 -17.42 -3.27 -21.12
CA LEU A 22 -17.19 -4.16 -22.26
C LEU A 22 -17.34 -5.66 -21.92
N GLY A 23 -17.73 -6.02 -20.70
CA GLY A 23 -17.78 -7.41 -20.24
C GLY A 23 -16.40 -8.07 -20.12
N ARG A 24 -15.33 -7.26 -20.07
CA ARG A 24 -13.91 -7.65 -20.04
C ARG A 24 -13.21 -7.06 -18.83
N GLY A 25 -13.80 -7.21 -17.64
CA GLY A 25 -13.21 -6.70 -16.40
C GLY A 25 -11.83 -7.31 -16.10
N ASP A 26 -11.55 -8.50 -16.64
CA ASP A 26 -10.31 -9.27 -16.52
C ASP A 26 -9.08 -8.56 -17.11
N VAL A 27 -9.26 -7.69 -18.12
CA VAL A 27 -8.13 -7.04 -18.80
C VAL A 27 -7.66 -5.76 -18.11
N ALA A 28 -8.45 -5.22 -17.17
CA ALA A 28 -8.09 -3.99 -16.47
C ALA A 28 -6.98 -4.26 -15.45
N MET A 29 -5.79 -3.70 -15.69
CA MET A 29 -4.66 -3.78 -14.77
C MET A 29 -4.81 -2.73 -13.65
N ALA A 30 -5.77 -2.96 -12.74
CA ALA A 30 -6.11 -2.05 -11.66
C ALA A 30 -6.34 -2.79 -10.33
N ALA A 31 -6.04 -2.13 -9.21
CA ALA A 31 -6.41 -2.59 -7.87
C ALA A 31 -7.27 -1.52 -7.20
N LYS A 32 -8.42 -1.93 -6.64
CA LYS A 32 -9.49 -1.04 -6.14
C LYS A 32 -9.92 0.05 -7.13
N GLY A 33 -9.85 -0.26 -8.43
CA GLY A 33 -10.23 0.65 -9.51
C GLY A 33 -9.16 1.65 -9.95
N LEU A 34 -8.01 1.73 -9.27
CA LEU A 34 -6.87 2.54 -9.68
C LEU A 34 -5.89 1.73 -10.54
N GLU A 35 -5.50 2.27 -11.69
CA GLU A 35 -4.53 1.68 -12.61
C GLU A 35 -3.18 1.43 -11.94
N LEU A 36 -2.61 0.24 -12.20
CA LEU A 36 -1.29 -0.12 -11.68
C LEU A 36 -0.19 0.74 -12.33
N PRO A 37 0.85 1.12 -11.56
CA PRO A 37 1.97 1.91 -12.05
C PRO A 37 3.00 1.04 -12.80
N ALA A 38 4.10 1.67 -13.23
CA ALA A 38 5.11 1.10 -14.14
C ALA A 38 6.04 0.01 -13.54
N TYR A 39 5.55 -0.83 -12.62
CA TYR A 39 6.33 -1.96 -12.08
C TYR A 39 5.48 -3.23 -12.10
N ASP A 40 5.95 -4.26 -12.79
CA ASP A 40 5.27 -5.56 -12.82
C ASP A 40 5.53 -6.31 -11.49
N PRO A 41 4.50 -6.54 -10.65
CA PRO A 41 4.71 -7.13 -9.33
C PRO A 41 5.12 -8.61 -9.40
N ARG A 42 5.01 -9.28 -10.55
CA ARG A 42 5.48 -10.67 -10.71
C ARG A 42 7.00 -10.77 -10.55
N GLY A 43 7.73 -9.68 -10.78
CA GLY A 43 9.17 -9.57 -10.50
C GLY A 43 9.52 -8.96 -9.14
N CYS A 44 8.52 -8.63 -8.30
CA CYS A 44 8.69 -7.80 -7.10
C CYS A 44 7.56 -8.11 -6.09
N GLN A 45 7.69 -9.21 -5.35
CA GLN A 45 6.59 -9.77 -4.54
C GLN A 45 6.04 -8.77 -3.51
N GLY A 46 6.93 -8.07 -2.79
CA GLY A 46 6.53 -7.04 -1.83
C GLY A 46 5.77 -5.90 -2.49
N GLN A 47 6.15 -5.49 -3.71
CA GLN A 47 5.43 -4.48 -4.47
C GLN A 47 4.02 -4.95 -4.87
N GLY A 48 3.85 -6.24 -5.16
CA GLY A 48 2.53 -6.86 -5.36
C GLY A 48 1.64 -6.75 -4.12
N LEU A 49 2.17 -7.09 -2.95
CA LEU A 49 1.46 -6.90 -1.68
C LEU A 49 1.12 -5.42 -1.42
N ALA A 50 2.04 -4.50 -1.72
CA ALA A 50 1.82 -3.06 -1.57
C ALA A 50 0.68 -2.55 -2.45
N TYR A 51 0.55 -3.04 -3.70
CA TYR A 51 -0.58 -2.70 -4.56
C TYR A 51 -1.90 -3.24 -4.04
N ALA A 52 -1.93 -4.51 -3.62
CA ALA A 52 -3.13 -5.14 -3.10
C ALA A 52 -3.64 -4.42 -1.84
N THR A 53 -2.74 -4.03 -0.93
CA THR A 53 -3.11 -3.50 0.40
C THR A 53 -3.15 -1.98 0.50
N SER A 54 -2.84 -1.25 -0.58
CA SER A 54 -2.86 0.22 -0.58
C SER A 54 -4.28 0.76 -0.34
N ASN A 55 -4.42 1.68 0.61
CA ASN A 55 -5.69 2.31 0.94
C ASN A 55 -6.31 3.15 -0.21
N ARG A 56 -5.53 3.51 -1.25
CA ARG A 56 -6.03 4.30 -2.37
C ARG A 56 -6.13 3.53 -3.70
N GLY A 57 -5.93 2.22 -3.66
CA GLY A 57 -5.81 1.37 -4.85
C GLY A 57 -4.38 1.22 -5.35
N GLY A 58 -4.21 0.56 -6.50
CA GLY A 58 -2.92 0.09 -7.05
C GLY A 58 -1.85 1.17 -7.15
N CYS A 59 -1.06 1.37 -6.09
CA CYS A 59 -0.17 2.52 -5.98
C CYS A 59 1.15 2.14 -5.32
N HIS A 60 2.26 2.52 -5.96
CA HIS A 60 3.62 2.26 -5.49
C HIS A 60 4.11 3.25 -4.43
N LEU A 61 3.42 4.37 -4.25
CA LEU A 61 3.86 5.42 -3.34
C LEU A 61 3.46 5.15 -1.88
N ARG A 62 2.43 4.34 -1.59
CA ARG A 62 2.09 4.00 -0.19
C ARG A 62 3.14 3.07 0.42
N ALA A 63 3.68 2.13 -0.35
CA ALA A 63 4.93 1.43 -0.06
C ALA A 63 5.68 1.18 -1.36
N TYR A 64 6.92 1.68 -1.42
CA TYR A 64 7.78 1.58 -2.60
C TYR A 64 8.76 0.43 -2.41
N MET A 65 8.26 -0.79 -2.52
CA MET A 65 9.04 -2.01 -2.32
C MET A 65 10.09 -2.24 -3.41
N VAL A 66 9.97 -1.56 -4.56
CA VAL A 66 11.05 -1.49 -5.57
C VAL A 66 12.37 -0.98 -4.96
N ALA A 67 12.33 -0.08 -3.97
CA ALA A 67 13.55 0.41 -3.33
C ALA A 67 14.37 -0.73 -2.68
N PRO A 68 13.83 -1.53 -1.75
CA PRO A 68 14.59 -2.62 -1.15
C PRO A 68 14.70 -3.86 -2.06
N GLU A 69 13.73 -4.12 -2.95
CA GLU A 69 13.71 -5.33 -3.80
C GLU A 69 14.58 -5.22 -5.07
N ILE A 70 14.79 -4.00 -5.58
CA ILE A 70 15.52 -3.76 -6.83
C ILE A 70 16.69 -2.78 -6.63
N LEU A 71 16.45 -1.64 -5.97
CA LEU A 71 17.45 -0.58 -5.82
C LEU A 71 18.38 -0.76 -4.61
N ALA A 72 18.27 -1.88 -3.91
CA ALA A 72 19.06 -2.20 -2.73
C ALA A 72 18.99 -1.15 -1.59
N THR A 73 17.90 -0.38 -1.52
CA THR A 73 17.76 0.73 -0.55
C THR A 73 16.63 0.48 0.45
N PRO A 74 16.88 0.52 1.77
CA PRO A 74 18.18 0.70 2.43
C PRO A 74 19.08 -0.55 2.36
N LYS A 75 18.51 -1.72 2.06
CA LYS A 75 19.24 -2.97 1.86
C LYS A 75 18.54 -3.84 0.83
N LEU A 76 19.32 -4.55 0.02
CA LEU A 76 18.79 -5.50 -0.94
C LEU A 76 18.11 -6.67 -0.22
N VAL A 77 16.88 -6.95 -0.61
CA VAL A 77 16.13 -8.15 -0.22
C VAL A 77 15.74 -8.93 -1.47
N ASP A 78 15.62 -10.26 -1.35
CA ASP A 78 15.23 -11.10 -2.48
C ASP A 78 13.82 -10.73 -2.98
N ARG A 79 13.73 -10.21 -4.21
CA ARG A 79 12.48 -9.77 -4.84
C ARG A 79 11.48 -10.90 -5.14
N PHE A 80 11.92 -12.16 -5.10
CA PHE A 80 11.09 -13.34 -5.35
C PHE A 80 10.62 -14.04 -4.07
N ALA A 81 11.23 -13.73 -2.93
CA ALA A 81 10.75 -14.20 -1.63
C ALA A 81 9.40 -13.54 -1.30
N TRP A 82 8.42 -14.36 -0.90
CA TRP A 82 7.11 -13.86 -0.45
C TRP A 82 7.08 -13.65 1.07
N SER A 83 7.73 -14.53 1.84
CA SER A 83 7.69 -14.50 3.31
C SER A 83 8.50 -13.32 3.86
N GLY A 84 7.99 -12.69 4.92
CA GLY A 84 8.65 -11.58 5.61
C GLY A 84 8.45 -10.22 4.91
N LYS A 85 7.90 -10.19 3.70
CA LYS A 85 7.63 -8.95 2.95
C LYS A 85 6.56 -8.09 3.60
N ALA A 86 5.62 -8.70 4.30
CA ALA A 86 4.57 -8.02 5.03
C ALA A 86 5.11 -6.94 5.98
N GLY A 87 6.12 -7.27 6.79
CA GLY A 87 6.70 -6.32 7.74
C GLY A 87 7.31 -5.09 7.06
N LEU A 88 8.04 -5.30 5.96
CA LEU A 88 8.64 -4.21 5.18
C LEU A 88 7.58 -3.29 4.55
N VAL A 89 6.51 -3.88 4.01
CA VAL A 89 5.38 -3.12 3.44
C VAL A 89 4.70 -2.28 4.52
N ILE A 90 4.47 -2.85 5.72
CA ILE A 90 3.82 -2.14 6.84
C ILE A 90 4.68 -0.97 7.31
N VAL A 91 5.98 -1.18 7.54
CA VAL A 91 6.90 -0.10 7.96
C VAL A 91 6.91 1.02 6.93
N GLN A 92 7.02 0.70 5.64
CA GLN A 92 6.98 1.71 4.60
C GLN A 92 5.63 2.44 4.56
N GLN A 93 4.50 1.74 4.65
CA GLN A 93 3.17 2.36 4.68
C GLN A 93 2.99 3.31 5.86
N ASN A 94 3.45 2.92 7.04
CA ASN A 94 3.37 3.74 8.25
C ASN A 94 4.28 4.98 8.11
N LEU A 95 5.54 4.80 7.76
CA LEU A 95 6.47 5.92 7.54
C LEU A 95 5.94 6.89 6.47
N ASN A 96 5.44 6.36 5.36
CA ASN A 96 4.92 7.15 4.25
C ASN A 96 3.65 7.93 4.62
N ALA A 97 2.78 7.37 5.44
CA ALA A 97 1.61 8.08 5.96
C ALA A 97 2.06 9.26 6.84
N ALA A 98 3.04 9.06 7.72
CA ALA A 98 3.57 10.14 8.55
C ALA A 98 4.29 11.22 7.72
N VAL A 99 5.13 10.84 6.76
CA VAL A 99 5.86 11.78 5.87
C VAL A 99 4.90 12.60 5.00
N ASP A 100 3.80 12.02 4.53
CA ASP A 100 2.77 12.77 3.81
C ASP A 100 2.12 13.83 4.71
N SER A 101 1.89 13.53 6.00
CA SER A 101 1.40 14.50 6.97
C SER A 101 2.41 15.60 7.31
N LEU A 102 3.71 15.34 7.18
CA LEU A 102 4.77 16.35 7.28
C LEU A 102 4.90 17.21 6.01
N VAL A 103 4.19 16.86 4.92
CA VAL A 103 4.26 17.53 3.62
C VAL A 103 5.68 17.52 3.04
N LEU A 104 6.44 16.46 3.33
CA LEU A 104 7.80 16.29 2.82
C LEU A 104 7.80 15.40 1.57
N CYS A 105 8.69 15.72 0.62
CA CYS A 105 8.86 14.89 -0.56
C CYS A 105 9.38 13.50 -0.17
N ARG A 106 8.69 12.44 -0.62
CA ARG A 106 9.04 11.05 -0.32
C ARG A 106 10.44 10.64 -0.76
N PHE A 107 11.03 11.32 -1.75
CA PHE A 107 12.41 11.05 -2.17
C PHE A 107 13.45 11.37 -1.09
N THR A 108 13.11 12.18 -0.09
CA THR A 108 13.97 12.35 1.09
C THR A 108 14.14 11.04 1.86
N GLY A 109 13.25 10.06 1.71
CA GLY A 109 13.36 8.73 2.30
C GLY A 109 14.50 7.86 1.75
N PHE A 110 15.15 8.26 0.65
CA PHE A 110 16.40 7.64 0.22
C PHE A 110 17.60 8.07 1.07
N ALA A 111 17.49 9.16 1.83
CA ALA A 111 18.56 9.70 2.67
C ALA A 111 18.20 9.73 4.17
N LEU A 112 16.91 9.83 4.50
CA LEU A 112 16.42 10.01 5.86
C LEU A 112 15.64 8.78 6.33
N SER A 113 15.95 8.35 7.56
CA SER A 113 15.15 7.39 8.32
C SER A 113 14.10 8.08 9.19
N GLU A 114 13.19 7.30 9.77
CA GLU A 114 12.15 7.74 10.70
C GLU A 114 12.69 8.59 11.86
N GLY A 115 13.89 8.28 12.37
CA GLY A 115 14.53 9.05 13.43
C GLY A 115 14.91 10.48 13.00
N TYR A 116 15.31 10.68 11.74
CA TYR A 116 15.61 12.01 11.23
C TYR A 116 14.33 12.83 11.02
N TYR A 117 13.27 12.22 10.48
CA TYR A 117 11.98 12.89 10.36
C TYR A 117 11.41 13.31 11.72
N ALA A 118 11.52 12.45 12.74
CA ALA A 118 11.09 12.77 14.10
C ALA A 118 11.86 13.97 14.68
N ARG A 119 13.17 14.05 14.44
CA ARG A 119 14.00 15.20 14.82
C ARG A 119 13.61 16.48 14.09
N LEU A 120 13.28 16.39 12.79
CA LEU A 120 12.80 17.54 12.02
C LEU A 120 11.46 18.05 12.57
N LEU A 121 10.53 17.14 12.87
CA LEU A 121 9.25 17.48 13.50
C LEU A 121 9.48 18.19 14.84
N ARG A 122 10.26 17.59 15.74
CA ARG A 122 10.60 18.20 17.04
C ARG A 122 11.22 19.58 16.89
N ALA A 123 12.17 19.75 15.96
CA ALA A 123 12.83 21.03 15.75
C ALA A 123 11.88 22.13 15.25
N ALA A 124 10.88 21.75 14.45
CA ALA A 124 9.92 22.70 13.89
C ALA A 124 8.76 23.04 14.84
N THR A 125 8.30 22.08 15.66
CA THR A 125 7.05 22.22 16.44
C THR A 125 7.24 22.14 17.95
N GLY A 126 8.40 21.67 18.43
CA GLY A 126 8.63 21.34 19.84
C GLY A 126 8.03 20.00 20.29
N LEU A 127 7.30 19.28 19.42
CA LEU A 127 6.71 17.98 19.78
C LEU A 127 7.79 16.94 20.06
N ASP A 128 7.73 16.34 21.25
CA ASP A 128 8.62 15.27 21.68
C ASP A 128 8.16 13.92 21.10
N VAL A 129 8.62 13.62 19.89
CA VAL A 129 8.36 12.35 19.20
C VAL A 129 9.68 11.75 18.75
N ASP A 130 9.82 10.43 18.89
CA ASP A 130 10.95 9.65 18.37
C ASP A 130 10.57 8.88 17.08
N GLY A 131 11.48 8.10 16.53
CA GLY A 131 11.22 7.35 15.28
C GLY A 131 10.07 6.34 15.41
N GLN A 132 9.92 5.68 16.57
CA GLN A 132 8.84 4.73 16.80
C GLN A 132 7.49 5.43 16.98
N GLY A 133 7.48 6.56 17.69
CA GLY A 133 6.31 7.43 17.81
C GLY A 133 5.85 7.92 16.43
N LEU A 134 6.78 8.29 15.55
CA LEU A 134 6.45 8.70 14.18
C LEU A 134 5.82 7.55 13.37
N LEU A 135 6.36 6.32 13.48
CA LEU A 135 5.77 5.13 12.86
C LEU A 135 4.38 4.82 13.44
N THR A 136 4.17 5.02 14.74
CA THR A 136 2.87 4.82 15.42
C THR A 136 1.84 5.82 14.91
N ILE A 137 2.21 7.10 14.74
CA ILE A 137 1.35 8.12 14.12
C ILE A 137 0.97 7.68 12.70
N GLY A 138 1.93 7.21 11.92
CA GLY A 138 1.70 6.66 10.59
C GLY A 138 0.76 5.45 10.58
N GLU A 139 0.92 4.52 11.53
CA GLU A 139 0.05 3.35 11.69
C GLU A 139 -1.39 3.76 12.01
N ARG A 140 -1.57 4.76 12.89
CA ARG A 140 -2.88 5.34 13.23
C ARG A 140 -3.55 5.91 11.97
N ILE A 141 -2.85 6.73 11.19
CA ILE A 141 -3.36 7.32 9.95
C ILE A 141 -3.75 6.23 8.96
N TYR A 142 -2.86 5.26 8.71
CA TYR A 142 -3.10 4.19 7.74
C TYR A 142 -4.27 3.29 8.16
N THR A 143 -4.43 3.06 9.46
CA THR A 143 -5.54 2.28 10.02
C THR A 143 -6.86 3.04 9.94
N LEU A 144 -6.86 4.35 10.20
CA LEU A 144 -8.04 5.20 10.03
C LEU A 144 -8.51 5.22 8.57
N GLU A 145 -7.59 5.40 7.61
CA GLU A 145 -7.89 5.27 6.18
C GLU A 145 -8.49 3.88 5.85
N ARG A 146 -8.00 2.80 6.49
CA ARG A 146 -8.56 1.45 6.32
C ARG A 146 -9.99 1.36 6.85
N LEU A 147 -10.30 1.96 7.99
CA LEU A 147 -11.67 1.98 8.54
C LEU A 147 -12.64 2.66 7.57
N VAL A 148 -12.26 3.82 7.02
CA VAL A 148 -13.06 4.50 5.98
C VAL A 148 -13.26 3.59 4.76
N ASN A 149 -12.22 2.88 4.32
CA ASN A 149 -12.33 1.93 3.21
C ASN A 149 -13.30 0.77 3.52
N LEU A 150 -13.25 0.22 4.73
CA LEU A 150 -14.13 -0.86 5.17
C LEU A 150 -15.60 -0.43 5.18
N GLU A 151 -15.89 0.79 5.64
CA GLU A 151 -17.24 1.39 5.58
C GLU A 151 -17.73 1.55 4.13
N ARG A 152 -16.81 1.78 3.19
CA ARG A 152 -17.09 1.88 1.75
C ARG A 152 -17.06 0.54 1.02
N GLY A 153 -16.93 -0.58 1.74
CA GLY A 153 -16.98 -1.94 1.17
C GLY A 153 -15.63 -2.49 0.67
N PHE A 154 -14.52 -1.78 0.88
CA PHE A 154 -13.17 -2.23 0.51
C PHE A 154 -12.52 -3.06 1.62
N GLY A 155 -13.04 -4.28 1.83
CA GLY A 155 -12.47 -5.28 2.74
C GLY A 155 -11.48 -6.23 2.06
N ARG A 156 -11.29 -7.42 2.66
CA ARG A 156 -10.37 -8.46 2.17
C ARG A 156 -10.49 -8.77 0.67
N GLU A 157 -11.72 -8.88 0.15
CA GLU A 157 -11.95 -9.19 -1.26
C GLU A 157 -11.41 -8.11 -2.22
N ALA A 158 -11.29 -6.87 -1.73
CA ALA A 158 -10.70 -5.78 -2.48
C ALA A 158 -9.16 -5.70 -2.36
N ASP A 159 -8.56 -6.46 -1.45
CA ASP A 159 -7.11 -6.58 -1.28
C ASP A 159 -6.55 -7.66 -2.23
N THR A 160 -6.78 -7.46 -3.53
CA THR A 160 -6.40 -8.40 -4.58
C THR A 160 -5.67 -7.70 -5.74
N LEU A 161 -5.21 -8.49 -6.71
CA LEU A 161 -4.59 -8.05 -7.95
C LEU A 161 -5.36 -8.63 -9.16
N PRO A 162 -5.21 -8.02 -10.35
CA PRO A 162 -5.69 -8.61 -11.59
C PRO A 162 -5.24 -10.07 -11.76
N ARG A 163 -6.14 -10.92 -12.25
CA ARG A 163 -5.93 -12.37 -12.43
C ARG A 163 -4.62 -12.71 -13.14
N ARG A 164 -4.29 -11.96 -14.20
CA ARG A 164 -3.02 -12.08 -14.94
C ARG A 164 -1.80 -12.09 -14.03
N LEU A 165 -1.78 -11.25 -12.99
CA LEU A 165 -0.62 -11.12 -12.11
C LEU A 165 -0.52 -12.28 -11.10
N LEU A 166 -1.64 -12.93 -10.82
CA LEU A 166 -1.74 -14.05 -9.87
C LEU A 166 -1.53 -15.41 -10.56
N GLU A 167 -1.95 -15.54 -11.82
CA GLU A 167 -2.06 -16.84 -12.51
C GLU A 167 -1.20 -16.96 -13.77
N GLU A 168 -0.89 -15.87 -14.48
CA GLU A 168 -0.13 -15.91 -15.74
C GLU A 168 1.35 -15.61 -15.48
N PRO A 169 2.26 -16.61 -15.58
CA PRO A 169 3.68 -16.38 -15.39
C PRO A 169 4.24 -15.40 -16.40
N VAL A 170 5.27 -14.65 -16.02
CA VAL A 170 6.03 -13.83 -16.97
C VAL A 170 6.64 -14.76 -18.03
N ALA A 171 6.47 -14.42 -19.31
CA ALA A 171 6.88 -15.27 -20.42
C ALA A 171 8.40 -15.34 -20.61
N GLU A 172 9.10 -14.22 -20.41
CA GLU A 172 10.53 -14.08 -20.72
C GLU A 172 11.25 -13.09 -19.80
N GLY A 173 12.58 -13.07 -19.88
CA GLY A 173 13.44 -12.14 -19.14
C GLY A 173 13.72 -12.57 -17.69
N PRO A 174 14.30 -11.67 -16.88
CA PRO A 174 14.81 -12.00 -15.54
C PRO A 174 13.76 -12.42 -14.49
N SER A 175 12.48 -12.32 -14.83
CA SER A 175 11.36 -12.72 -13.97
C SER A 175 10.52 -13.84 -14.59
N ALA A 176 11.00 -14.48 -15.67
CA ALA A 176 10.31 -15.56 -16.36
C ALA A 176 9.87 -16.66 -15.39
N GLY A 177 8.65 -17.17 -15.56
CA GLY A 177 8.08 -18.22 -14.73
C GLY A 177 7.49 -17.75 -13.39
N HIS A 178 7.61 -16.47 -13.02
CA HIS A 178 7.05 -15.97 -11.76
C HIS A 178 5.64 -15.39 -11.89
N THR A 179 4.82 -15.62 -10.86
CA THR A 179 3.55 -14.93 -10.56
C THR A 179 3.61 -14.32 -9.15
N VAL A 180 2.62 -13.51 -8.75
CA VAL A 180 2.55 -12.96 -7.39
C VAL A 180 1.91 -13.96 -6.43
N ARG A 181 2.64 -14.35 -5.37
CA ARG A 181 2.17 -15.26 -4.31
C ARG A 181 1.38 -14.52 -3.24
N LEU A 182 0.27 -13.89 -3.64
CA LEU A 182 -0.44 -12.91 -2.80
C LEU A 182 -1.06 -13.49 -1.52
N GLY A 183 -1.74 -14.63 -1.60
CA GLY A 183 -2.53 -15.19 -0.48
C GLY A 183 -1.73 -15.30 0.84
N PRO A 184 -0.61 -16.06 0.86
CA PRO A 184 0.23 -16.18 2.06
C PRO A 184 0.79 -14.85 2.56
N MET A 185 1.13 -13.92 1.66
CA MET A 185 1.61 -12.59 2.04
C MET A 185 0.50 -11.74 2.70
N LEU A 186 -0.73 -11.86 2.21
CA LEU A 186 -1.88 -11.13 2.75
C LEU A 186 -2.25 -11.61 4.16
N ASP A 187 -2.21 -12.93 4.37
CA ASP A 187 -2.45 -13.52 5.70
C ASP A 187 -1.35 -13.09 6.69
N GLU A 188 -0.09 -13.08 6.27
CA GLU A 188 1.02 -12.55 7.07
C GLU A 188 0.85 -11.06 7.38
N TYR A 189 0.42 -10.28 6.40
CA TYR A 189 0.19 -8.84 6.51
C TYR A 189 -0.90 -8.50 7.52
N TYR A 190 -2.07 -9.14 7.47
CA TYR A 190 -3.13 -8.89 8.44
C TYR A 190 -2.70 -9.26 9.86
N ARG A 191 -2.02 -10.40 10.04
CA ARG A 191 -1.49 -10.80 11.33
C ARG A 191 -0.52 -9.75 11.89
N PHE A 192 0.44 -9.28 11.09
CA PHE A 192 1.42 -8.26 11.52
C PHE A 192 0.80 -6.88 11.77
N ARG A 193 -0.27 -6.53 11.05
CA ARG A 193 -1.04 -5.30 11.33
C ARG A 193 -1.93 -5.40 12.57
N GLY A 194 -2.08 -6.58 13.19
CA GLY A 194 -3.06 -6.78 14.27
C GLY A 194 -4.50 -6.68 13.75
N TRP A 195 -4.74 -7.12 12.51
CA TRP A 195 -6.04 -7.17 11.87
C TRP A 195 -6.53 -8.62 11.80
N ASP A 196 -7.86 -8.80 11.73
CA ASP A 196 -8.47 -10.11 11.57
C ASP A 196 -8.30 -10.68 10.15
N ALA A 197 -8.73 -11.92 9.95
CA ALA A 197 -8.64 -12.59 8.66
C ALA A 197 -9.47 -11.90 7.55
N ARG A 198 -10.40 -11.00 7.89
CA ARG A 198 -11.19 -10.18 6.95
C ARG A 198 -10.54 -8.81 6.69
N GLY A 199 -9.35 -8.58 7.22
CA GLY A 199 -8.60 -7.33 7.11
C GLY A 199 -9.22 -6.18 7.88
N ARG A 200 -9.91 -6.46 8.99
CA ARG A 200 -10.45 -5.46 9.93
C ARG A 200 -9.50 -5.29 11.11
N PRO A 201 -9.14 -4.05 11.50
CA PRO A 201 -8.39 -3.84 12.73
C PRO A 201 -9.09 -4.46 13.93
N THR A 202 -8.35 -5.18 14.77
CA THR A 202 -8.91 -5.78 16.00
C THR A 202 -9.21 -4.70 17.04
N PRO A 203 -10.13 -4.93 17.99
CA PRO A 203 -10.39 -3.97 19.08
C PRO A 203 -9.13 -3.58 19.86
N GLY A 204 -8.25 -4.55 20.16
CA GLY A 204 -6.98 -4.27 20.83
C GLY A 204 -6.05 -3.36 20.02
N LYS A 205 -6.04 -3.52 18.68
CA LYS A 205 -5.27 -2.63 17.79
C LYS A 205 -5.88 -1.23 17.71
N LEU A 206 -7.21 -1.10 17.69
CA LEU A 206 -7.88 0.20 17.69
C LEU A 206 -7.58 0.97 18.99
N SER A 207 -7.67 0.29 20.13
CA SER A 207 -7.37 0.86 21.43
C SER A 207 -5.90 1.28 21.55
N GLN A 208 -4.97 0.42 21.10
CA GLN A 208 -3.54 0.76 21.04
C GLN A 208 -3.28 2.02 20.21
N LEU A 209 -4.04 2.25 19.14
CA LEU A 209 -3.88 3.40 18.26
C LEU A 209 -4.73 4.61 18.67
N GLY A 210 -5.54 4.53 19.74
CA GLY A 210 -6.46 5.61 20.13
C GLY A 210 -7.51 5.88 19.04
N LEU A 211 -8.05 4.82 18.42
CA LEU A 211 -9.09 4.89 17.38
C LEU A 211 -10.43 4.31 17.85
N ASP A 212 -10.60 4.13 19.16
CA ASP A 212 -11.85 3.69 19.75
C ASP A 212 -12.91 4.81 19.66
N ALA A 213 -14.18 4.44 19.52
CA ALA A 213 -15.29 5.36 19.21
C ALA A 213 -15.67 6.35 20.33
N GLY A 214 -14.75 6.70 21.26
CA GLY A 214 -15.06 7.48 22.46
C GLY A 214 -14.00 8.46 22.95
N GLU A 215 -12.79 8.48 22.40
CA GLU A 215 -11.75 9.44 22.80
C GLU A 215 -11.43 10.36 21.63
N ALA A 216 -11.98 11.57 21.67
CA ALA A 216 -11.35 12.66 20.93
C ALA A 216 -9.93 12.81 21.50
N PRO A 217 -8.87 12.88 20.68
CA PRO A 217 -7.54 13.09 21.20
C PRO A 217 -7.51 14.41 21.98
N ASP A 218 -7.02 14.37 23.21
CA ASP A 218 -6.54 15.58 23.89
C ASP A 218 -5.38 16.10 23.03
N VAL A 219 -5.64 17.20 22.32
CA VAL A 219 -4.63 17.99 21.58
C VAL A 219 -4.25 19.18 22.43
#